data_AF-A0AAX2DEA9-F1
#
_entry.id   AF-A0AAX2DEA9-F1
#
_cell.length_a   1.000
_cell.length_b   1.000
_cell.length_c   1.000
_cell.angle_alpha   90.00
_cell.angle_beta   90.00
_cell.angle_gamma   90.00
#
_symmetry.space_group_name_H-M   'P 1'
#
loop_
_entity.id
_entity.type
_entity.pdbx_description
1 polymer ?
#
loop_
_entity_poly.entity_id
_entity_poly.type
_entity_poly.pdbx_seq_one_letter_code
_entity_poly.pdbx_strand_id
1 'polypeptide(L)'
;MSDVISSTLEVLKQAVEDREEREPNKAVQTFSFVLDKPEQISVGSEIRDQFVAWLKARFPKRTVRSDGYPDGGYKIMATVHN
;
A
#
# COMPACT_ATOMS: atom_id res chain seq x y z
N MET A 1 -11.32 -11.37 -12.67
CA MET A 1 -10.40 -10.80 -11.68
C MET A 1 -9.74 -9.61 -12.36
N SER A 2 -9.72 -8.41 -11.78
CA SER A 2 -9.28 -7.20 -12.50
C SER A 2 -7.74 -7.15 -12.59
N ASP A 3 -7.17 -7.37 -13.78
CA ASP A 3 -5.71 -7.35 -14.03
C ASP A 3 -5.01 -6.10 -13.47
N VAL A 4 -5.70 -4.96 -13.46
CA VAL A 4 -5.21 -3.68 -12.92
C VAL A 4 -4.92 -3.75 -11.43
N ILE A 5 -5.76 -4.45 -10.66
CA ILE A 5 -5.62 -4.54 -9.20
C ILE A 5 -4.42 -5.41 -8.86
N SER A 6 -4.31 -6.59 -9.48
CA SER A 6 -3.20 -7.51 -9.26
C SER A 6 -1.86 -6.88 -9.63
N SER A 7 -1.75 -6.31 -10.84
CA SER A 7 -0.51 -5.66 -11.30
C SER A 7 -0.11 -4.48 -10.43
N THR A 8 -1.07 -3.63 -10.02
CA THR A 8 -0.77 -2.51 -9.13
C THR A 8 -0.32 -3.02 -7.75
N LEU A 9 -1.00 -4.01 -7.17
CA LEU A 9 -0.61 -4.60 -5.90
C LEU A 9 0.79 -5.22 -5.92
N GLU A 10 1.19 -5.87 -7.00
CA GLU A 10 2.55 -6.42 -7.13
C GLU A 10 3.60 -5.33 -7.06
N VAL A 11 3.40 -4.21 -7.77
CA VAL A 11 4.30 -3.04 -7.69
C VAL A 11 4.36 -2.47 -6.26
N LEU A 12 3.21 -2.36 -5.59
CA LEU A 12 3.15 -1.88 -4.21
C LEU A 12 3.91 -2.79 -3.24
N LYS A 13 3.76 -4.11 -3.39
CA LYS A 13 4.42 -5.12 -2.56
C LYS A 13 5.94 -5.09 -2.76
N GLN A 14 6.39 -5.07 -4.02
CA GLN A 14 7.82 -5.00 -4.33
C GLN A 14 8.46 -3.75 -3.72
N ALA A 15 7.80 -2.59 -3.82
CA ALA A 15 8.31 -1.36 -3.22
C ALA A 15 8.41 -1.40 -1.68
N VAL A 16 7.56 -2.20 -1.02
CA VAL A 16 7.65 -2.46 0.42
C VAL A 16 8.85 -3.37 0.72
N GLU A 17 9.00 -4.46 -0.03
CA GLU A 17 10.10 -5.42 0.14
C GLU A 17 11.48 -4.76 -0.09
N ASP A 18 11.63 -3.98 -1.17
CA ASP A 18 12.85 -3.21 -1.45
C ASP A 18 13.18 -2.24 -0.31
N ARG A 19 12.15 -1.68 0.32
CA ARG A 19 12.32 -0.74 1.44
C ARG A 19 12.66 -1.45 2.74
N GLU A 20 12.06 -2.62 3.00
CA GLU A 20 12.46 -3.47 4.11
C GLU A 20 13.92 -3.90 3.99
N GLU A 21 14.39 -4.23 2.80
CA GLU A 21 15.78 -4.62 2.56
C GLU A 21 16.74 -3.45 2.83
N ARG A 22 16.37 -2.23 2.41
CA ARG A 22 17.18 -1.02 2.64
C ARG A 22 17.10 -0.50 4.07
N GLU A 23 15.97 -0.66 4.75
CA GLU A 23 15.67 -0.07 6.06
C GLU A 23 14.97 -1.06 7.04
N PRO A 24 15.59 -2.20 7.41
CA PRO A 24 14.91 -3.32 8.10
C PRO A 24 14.39 -2.98 9.52
N ASN A 25 15.03 -2.02 10.19
CA ASN A 25 14.77 -1.65 11.60
C ASN A 25 14.18 -0.25 11.78
N LYS A 26 13.58 0.32 10.73
CA LYS A 26 12.99 1.64 10.86
C LYS A 26 11.77 1.59 11.78
N ALA A 27 11.77 2.43 12.83
CA ALA A 27 10.69 2.51 13.80
C ALA A 27 9.34 2.89 13.16
N VAL A 28 9.38 3.66 12.07
CA VAL A 28 8.20 4.06 11.29
C VAL A 28 8.53 3.97 9.80
N GLN A 29 7.72 3.24 9.05
CA GLN A 29 7.81 3.14 7.59
C GLN A 29 6.53 3.68 6.96
N THR A 30 6.63 4.80 6.25
CA THR A 30 5.52 5.38 5.50
C THR A 30 5.64 5.04 4.03
N PHE A 31 4.58 4.46 3.50
CA PHE A 31 4.37 4.13 2.10
C PHE A 31 3.32 5.05 1.52
N SER A 32 3.63 5.65 0.38
CA SER A 32 2.79 6.63 -0.29
C SER A 32 2.85 6.34 -1.79
N PHE A 33 1.70 5.98 -2.35
CA PHE A 33 1.60 5.63 -3.75
C PHE A 33 0.52 6.47 -4.43
N VAL A 34 0.84 6.97 -5.61
CA VAL A 34 -0.11 7.73 -6.44
C VAL A 34 -0.57 6.82 -7.58
N LEU A 35 -1.88 6.73 -7.76
CA LEU A 35 -2.55 6.10 -8.88
C LEU A 35 -2.72 7.17 -9.96
N ASP A 36 -1.94 7.06 -11.03
CA ASP A 36 -1.94 8.00 -12.14
C ASP A 36 -2.95 7.64 -13.24
N LYS A 37 -3.38 6.37 -13.30
CA LYS A 37 -4.27 5.89 -14.36
C LYS A 37 -5.74 5.93 -13.93
N PRO A 38 -6.67 6.37 -14.82
CA PRO A 38 -8.11 6.36 -14.52
C PRO A 38 -8.65 4.98 -14.12
N GLU A 39 -8.13 3.93 -14.74
CA GLU A 39 -8.47 2.53 -14.43
C GLU A 39 -8.06 2.14 -13.00
N GLN A 40 -6.90 2.60 -12.52
CA GLN A 40 -6.43 2.37 -11.15
C GLN A 40 -7.22 3.22 -10.17
N ILE A 41 -7.53 4.47 -10.51
CA ILE A 41 -8.32 5.38 -9.67
C ILE A 41 -9.71 4.80 -9.42
N SER A 42 -10.35 4.26 -10.47
CA SER A 42 -11.67 3.63 -10.39
C SER A 42 -11.72 2.46 -9.39
N VAL A 43 -10.61 1.72 -9.24
CA VAL A 43 -10.49 0.58 -8.31
C VAL A 43 -9.55 0.88 -7.13
N GLY A 44 -9.25 2.15 -6.88
CA GLY A 44 -8.19 2.56 -5.95
C GLY A 44 -8.51 2.22 -4.48
N SER A 45 -9.79 2.23 -4.12
CA SER A 45 -10.27 1.76 -2.81
C SER A 45 -9.98 0.28 -2.59
N GLU A 46 -10.23 -0.57 -3.60
CA GLU A 46 -9.97 -2.01 -3.51
C GLU A 46 -8.47 -2.32 -3.47
N ILE A 47 -7.66 -1.61 -4.28
CA ILE A 47 -6.19 -1.70 -4.22
C ILE A 47 -5.71 -1.33 -2.81
N ARG A 48 -6.21 -0.23 -2.23
CA ARG A 48 -5.87 0.18 -0.87
C ARG A 48 -6.19 -0.90 0.14
N ASP A 49 -7.39 -1.46 0.10
CA ASP A 49 -7.83 -2.45 1.09
C ASP A 49 -7.00 -3.73 1.02
N GLN A 50 -6.74 -4.24 -0.18
CA GLN A 50 -5.89 -5.42 -0.36
C GLN A 50 -4.44 -5.13 0.04
N PHE A 51 -3.91 -3.94 -0.25
CA PHE A 51 -2.56 -3.56 0.13
C PHE A 51 -2.41 -3.44 1.65
N VAL A 52 -3.36 -2.78 2.33
CA VAL A 52 -3.35 -2.64 3.80
C VAL A 52 -3.53 -4.00 4.48
N ALA A 53 -4.39 -4.87 3.95
CA ALA A 53 -4.54 -6.24 4.44
C ALA A 53 -3.23 -7.02 4.31
N TRP A 54 -2.55 -6.90 3.17
CA TRP A 54 -1.25 -7.52 2.95
C TRP A 54 -0.18 -6.98 3.92
N LEU A 55 -0.11 -5.67 4.13
CA LEU A 55 0.82 -5.07 5.10
C LEU A 55 0.59 -5.61 6.52
N LYS A 56 -0.67 -5.77 6.95
CA LYS A 56 -0.99 -6.36 8.27
C LYS A 56 -0.54 -7.82 8.37
N ALA A 57 -0.69 -8.59 7.29
CA ALA A 57 -0.23 -9.98 7.23
C ALA A 57 1.31 -10.08 7.21
N ARG A 58 1.99 -9.17 6.49
CA ARG A 58 3.45 -9.10 6.39
C ARG A 58 4.09 -8.66 7.70
N PHE A 59 3.46 -7.72 8.41
CA PHE A 59 3.94 -7.17 9.67
C PHE A 59 2.99 -7.45 10.84
N PRO A 60 2.79 -8.72 11.24
CA PRO A 60 1.78 -9.10 12.25
C PRO A 60 2.07 -8.55 13.65
N LYS A 61 3.32 -8.13 13.91
CA LYS A 61 3.74 -7.53 15.19
C LYS A 61 3.80 -6.01 15.15
N ARG A 62 3.50 -5.37 14.02
CA ARG A 62 3.58 -3.92 13.82
C ARG A 62 2.19 -3.32 13.67
N THR A 63 2.04 -2.06 14.07
CA THR A 63 0.78 -1.34 13.89
C THR A 63 0.73 -0.72 12.50
N VAL A 64 -0.19 -1.20 11.65
CA VAL A 64 -0.42 -0.63 10.31
C VAL A 64 -1.58 0.36 10.37
N ARG A 65 -1.29 1.63 10.08
CA ARG A 65 -2.29 2.70 9.90
C ARG A 65 -2.39 3.05 8.42
N SER A 66 -3.58 3.43 7.97
CA SER A 66 -3.79 3.99 6.64
C SER A 66 -4.63 5.25 6.78
N ASP A 67 -4.17 6.34 6.17
CA ASP A 67 -4.90 7.63 6.11
C ASP A 67 -6.05 7.61 5.09
N GLY A 68 -6.33 6.44 4.50
CA GLY A 68 -7.45 6.23 3.61
C GLY A 68 -7.16 6.58 2.15
N TYR A 69 -8.23 6.54 1.36
CA TYR A 69 -8.28 6.98 -0.03
C TYR A 69 -9.44 7.98 -0.06
N PRO A 70 -9.19 9.31 -0.11
CA PRO A 70 -10.25 10.30 -0.02
C PRO A 70 -11.22 10.16 -1.21
N ASP A 71 -12.44 10.70 -1.09
CA ASP A 71 -13.39 10.73 -2.20
C ASP A 71 -12.78 11.54 -3.37
N GLY A 72 -12.62 10.91 -4.54
CA GLY A 72 -11.84 11.45 -5.67
C GLY A 72 -10.31 11.35 -5.50
N GLY A 73 -9.86 10.60 -4.49
CA GLY A 73 -8.46 10.39 -4.17
C GLY A 73 -7.73 9.68 -5.30
N TYR A 74 -6.44 9.93 -5.39
CA TYR A 74 -5.53 9.24 -6.32
C TYR A 74 -4.31 8.74 -5.55
N LYS A 75 -4.37 8.72 -4.20
CA LYS A 75 -3.21 8.46 -3.35
C LYS A 75 -3.55 7.44 -2.26
N ILE A 76 -2.76 6.38 -2.21
CA ILE A 76 -2.78 5.36 -1.17
C ILE A 76 -1.68 5.69 -0.16
N MET A 77 -2.05 5.90 1.10
CA MET A 77 -1.11 6.10 2.20
C MET A 77 -1.24 5.01 3.26
N ALA A 78 -0.12 4.41 3.63
CA ALA A 78 -0.03 3.44 4.72
C ALA A 78 1.24 3.68 5.52
N THR A 79 1.13 3.69 6.86
CA THR A 79 2.25 3.83 7.78
C THR A 79 2.32 2.60 8.69
N VAL A 80 3.49 1.99 8.76
CA VAL A 80 3.79 0.84 9.61
C VAL A 80 4.66 1.31 10.77
N HIS A 81 4.18 1.12 11.99
CA HIS A 81 4.88 1.46 13.23
C HIS A 81 5.40 0.18 13.90
N ASN A 82 6.69 0.15 14.23
CA ASN A 82 7.32 -0.95 14.94
C ASN A 82 6.98 -0.96 16.44
#